data_AF-A0A4Q6I5P2-F1
#
_entry.id   AF-A0A4Q6I5P2-F1
#
_cell.length_a   1.000
_cell.length_b   1.000
_cell.length_c   1.000
_cell.angle_alpha   90.00
_cell.angle_beta   90.00
_cell.angle_gamma   90.00
#
_symmetry.space_group_name_H-M   'P 1'
#
loop_
_entity.id
_entity.type
_entity.pdbx_description
1 polymer ?
#
loop_
_entity_poly.entity_id
_entity_poly.type
_entity_poly.pdbx_seq_one_letter_code
_entity_poly.pdbx_strand_id
1 'polypeptide(L)'
;MPTAQAAPTVKVSPEAAAKLTKTLGTTSTAGWYYDAKAETAVVNVTTQKAAQAVREAGAVPEFVTYSSAHLAKAGDATKAADIAGTAWAVEPKSNTLVVSIDSSVSRAELAKLKAATASYGDAVTIKRVSGTFNKLLNGGTAIYASGGWRCSAGFNVRNSAGTYYFLTAGHCTDGYPSWYTNSGLTTYIGPTVGSSFPTNDYGLVRYDNANVTRPGTVNLYNGTSQDITSAANAYVGEAVKRSGSTTGLHSGTVQALNATVNYGGGDIVYGLIQT
;
A
#
# COMPACT_ATOMS: atom_id res chain seq x y z
N MET A 1 47.57 -0.63 -28.65
CA MET A 1 46.98 -1.54 -27.64
C MET A 1 45.49 -1.33 -27.65
N PRO A 2 44.66 -2.38 -27.81
CA PRO A 2 43.21 -2.20 -27.71
C PRO A 2 42.90 -1.82 -26.25
N THR A 3 42.28 -0.66 -26.08
CA THR A 3 41.74 -0.21 -24.80
C THR A 3 40.64 -1.19 -24.39
N ALA A 4 40.80 -1.81 -23.22
CA ALA A 4 39.77 -2.64 -22.61
C ALA A 4 38.51 -1.79 -22.42
N GLN A 5 37.49 -2.06 -23.24
CA GLN A 5 36.17 -1.49 -23.06
C GLN A 5 35.58 -2.10 -21.79
N ALA A 6 35.39 -1.27 -20.76
CA ALA A 6 34.66 -1.70 -19.57
C ALA A 6 33.29 -2.23 -20.02
N ALA A 7 32.98 -3.47 -19.67
CA ALA A 7 31.68 -4.07 -19.94
C ALA A 7 30.60 -3.15 -19.35
N PRO A 8 29.48 -2.90 -20.06
CA PRO A 8 28.38 -2.15 -19.50
C PRO A 8 27.90 -2.87 -18.24
N THR A 9 28.06 -2.26 -17.08
CA THR A 9 27.45 -2.73 -15.83
C THR A 9 25.95 -2.62 -16.02
N VAL A 10 25.31 -3.73 -16.39
CA VAL A 10 23.86 -3.84 -16.47
C VAL A 10 23.33 -3.60 -15.05
N LYS A 11 22.82 -2.38 -14.82
CA LYS A 11 22.16 -2.04 -13.55
C LYS A 11 20.82 -2.75 -13.52
N VAL A 12 20.65 -3.68 -12.58
CA VAL A 12 19.36 -4.34 -12.36
C VAL A 12 18.32 -3.31 -11.98
N SER A 13 17.20 -3.28 -12.70
CA SER A 13 16.08 -2.44 -12.33
C SER A 13 15.46 -2.92 -11.01
N PRO A 14 14.89 -2.02 -10.21
CA PRO A 14 14.09 -2.36 -9.03
C PRO A 14 13.09 -3.52 -9.26
N GLU A 15 12.43 -3.54 -10.42
CA GLU A 15 11.45 -4.55 -10.80
C GLU A 15 12.09 -5.92 -11.05
N ALA A 16 13.26 -5.93 -11.71
CA ALA A 16 14.03 -7.14 -11.94
C ALA A 16 14.56 -7.72 -10.62
N ALA A 17 15.02 -6.88 -9.68
CA ALA A 17 15.42 -7.31 -8.34
C ALA A 17 14.23 -7.88 -7.54
N ALA A 18 13.06 -7.24 -7.60
CA ALA A 18 11.85 -7.73 -6.97
C ALA A 18 11.40 -9.08 -7.53
N LYS A 19 11.39 -9.22 -8.86
CA LYS A 19 11.04 -10.48 -9.55
C LYS A 19 12.04 -11.59 -9.19
N LEU A 20 13.33 -11.28 -9.22
CA LEU A 20 14.39 -12.21 -8.85
C LEU A 20 14.25 -12.70 -7.41
N THR A 21 14.05 -11.78 -6.46
CA THR A 21 13.83 -12.11 -5.04
C THR A 21 12.64 -13.06 -4.88
N LYS A 22 11.54 -12.79 -5.58
CA LYS A 22 10.36 -13.66 -5.59
C LYS A 22 10.66 -15.05 -6.16
N THR A 23 11.41 -15.13 -7.26
CA THR A 23 11.79 -16.41 -7.89
C THR A 23 12.73 -17.24 -7.01
N LEU A 24 13.67 -16.59 -6.31
CA LEU A 24 14.59 -17.26 -5.39
C LEU A 24 13.91 -17.80 -4.12
N GLY A 25 12.73 -17.26 -3.80
CA GLY A 25 11.86 -17.76 -2.76
C GLY A 25 12.20 -17.22 -1.38
N THR A 26 11.23 -17.35 -0.47
CA THR A 26 11.25 -16.73 0.85
C THR A 26 12.20 -17.37 1.85
N THR A 27 12.68 -18.60 1.59
CA THR A 27 13.68 -19.28 2.42
C THR A 27 15.10 -18.88 2.06
N SER A 28 15.33 -18.48 0.81
CA SER A 28 16.66 -18.17 0.26
C SER A 28 16.97 -16.67 0.21
N THR A 29 15.97 -15.82 0.46
CA THR A 29 16.06 -14.35 0.39
C THR A 29 15.37 -13.69 1.57
N ALA A 30 15.64 -12.40 1.79
CA ALA A 30 15.04 -11.59 2.86
C ALA A 30 14.62 -10.19 2.39
N GLY A 31 13.99 -10.13 1.22
CA GLY A 31 13.67 -8.88 0.55
C GLY A 31 14.88 -8.28 -0.19
N TRP A 32 14.70 -7.05 -0.65
CA TRP A 32 15.71 -6.30 -1.39
C TRP A 32 15.50 -4.81 -1.14
N TYR A 33 16.52 -4.01 -1.43
CA TYR A 33 16.40 -2.56 -1.42
C TYR A 33 17.27 -1.95 -2.53
N TYR A 34 16.95 -0.73 -2.93
CA TYR A 34 17.79 0.03 -3.84
C TYR A 34 18.77 0.89 -3.04
N ASP A 35 20.06 0.73 -3.27
CA ASP A 35 21.08 1.66 -2.78
C ASP A 35 21.21 2.81 -3.77
N ALA A 36 20.65 3.96 -3.42
CA ALA A 36 20.69 5.15 -4.27
C ALA A 36 22.09 5.75 -4.43
N LYS A 37 23.02 5.51 -3.49
CA LYS A 37 24.40 6.00 -3.59
C LYS A 37 25.23 5.12 -4.52
N ALA A 38 25.03 3.81 -4.45
CA ALA A 38 25.68 2.84 -5.33
C ALA A 38 24.91 2.61 -6.64
N GLU A 39 23.72 3.22 -6.78
CA GLU A 39 22.80 3.10 -7.91
C GLU A 39 22.50 1.64 -8.31
N THR A 40 22.35 0.76 -7.32
CA THR A 40 22.19 -0.68 -7.54
C THR A 40 21.16 -1.30 -6.61
N ALA A 41 20.53 -2.39 -7.07
CA ALA A 41 19.67 -3.19 -6.23
C ALA A 41 20.52 -4.15 -5.38
N VAL A 42 20.28 -4.12 -4.07
CA VAL A 42 20.83 -5.07 -3.11
C VAL A 42 19.74 -6.07 -2.76
N VAL A 43 20.01 -7.35 -2.98
CA VAL A 43 19.09 -8.45 -2.64
C VAL A 43 19.65 -9.20 -1.44
N ASN A 44 18.88 -9.26 -0.37
CA ASN A 44 19.26 -10.01 0.81
C ASN A 44 19.10 -11.49 0.55
N VAL A 45 20.15 -12.26 0.78
CA VAL A 45 20.21 -13.70 0.52
C VAL A 45 20.69 -14.45 1.76
N THR A 46 20.22 -15.69 1.91
CA THR A 46 20.61 -16.58 3.01
C THR A 46 21.40 -17.80 2.53
N THR A 47 21.59 -17.94 1.20
CA THR A 47 22.28 -19.08 0.61
C THR A 47 23.24 -18.63 -0.50
N GLN A 48 24.33 -19.39 -0.66
CA GLN A 48 25.31 -19.14 -1.73
C GLN A 48 24.68 -19.23 -3.13
N LYS A 49 23.75 -20.17 -3.33
CA LYS A 49 23.03 -20.36 -4.59
C LYS A 49 22.20 -19.12 -4.95
N ALA A 50 21.47 -18.55 -3.99
CA ALA A 50 20.75 -17.31 -4.21
C ALA A 50 21.71 -16.15 -4.49
N ALA A 51 22.83 -16.06 -3.76
CA ALA A 51 23.84 -15.04 -4.01
C ALA A 51 24.42 -15.10 -5.43
N GLN A 52 24.65 -16.30 -5.97
CA GLN A 52 25.11 -16.48 -7.35
C GLN A 52 24.07 -15.99 -8.35
N ALA A 53 22.81 -16.42 -8.21
CA ALA A 53 21.73 -15.96 -9.09
C ALA A 53 21.51 -14.44 -9.04
N VAL A 54 21.70 -13.81 -7.87
CA VAL A 54 21.67 -12.35 -7.72
C VAL A 54 22.79 -11.67 -8.51
N ARG A 55 24.02 -12.19 -8.44
CA ARG A 55 25.15 -11.67 -9.23
C ARG A 55 24.94 -11.86 -10.73
N GLU A 56 24.47 -13.04 -11.15
CA GLU A 56 24.18 -13.35 -12.56
C GLU A 56 23.11 -12.43 -13.13
N ALA A 57 22.13 -12.05 -12.30
CA ALA A 57 21.12 -11.08 -12.69
C ALA A 57 21.66 -9.65 -12.80
N GLY A 58 22.82 -9.33 -12.19
CA GLY A 58 23.43 -8.00 -12.15
C GLY A 58 23.11 -7.18 -10.90
N ALA A 59 22.59 -7.81 -9.85
CA ALA A 59 22.32 -7.18 -8.55
C ALA A 59 23.41 -7.55 -7.53
N VAL A 60 23.45 -6.84 -6.41
CA VAL A 60 24.41 -7.10 -5.33
C VAL A 60 23.78 -8.02 -4.29
N PRO A 61 24.30 -9.23 -4.05
CA PRO A 61 23.82 -10.03 -2.94
C PRO A 61 24.38 -9.52 -1.62
N GLU A 62 23.52 -9.37 -0.63
CA GLU A 62 23.91 -9.15 0.76
C GLU A 62 23.54 -10.37 1.58
N PHE A 63 24.53 -10.97 2.26
CA PHE A 63 24.27 -12.08 3.15
C PHE A 63 23.66 -11.59 4.44
N VAL A 64 22.52 -12.15 4.79
CA VAL A 64 21.79 -11.78 5.99
C VAL A 64 21.39 -13.00 6.81
N THR A 65 21.11 -12.78 8.09
CA THR A 65 20.83 -13.86 9.05
C THR A 65 19.42 -14.42 8.90
N TYR A 66 18.42 -13.55 8.71
CA TYR A 66 17.01 -13.93 8.74
C TYR A 66 16.40 -13.94 7.34
N SER A 67 15.84 -15.08 6.93
CA SER A 67 15.10 -15.18 5.66
C SER A 67 13.73 -14.50 5.73
N SER A 68 13.13 -14.18 4.58
CA SER A 68 11.75 -13.68 4.49
C SER A 68 10.77 -14.64 5.15
N ALA A 69 10.98 -15.96 5.06
CA ALA A 69 10.15 -16.95 5.73
C ALA A 69 10.28 -16.88 7.26
N HIS A 70 11.49 -16.64 7.77
CA HIS A 70 11.71 -16.45 9.20
C HIS A 70 11.05 -15.15 9.70
N LEU A 71 11.25 -14.04 8.99
CA LEU A 71 10.66 -12.74 9.32
C LEU A 71 9.13 -12.74 9.19
N ALA A 72 8.57 -13.51 8.24
CA ALA A 72 7.13 -13.71 8.12
C ALA A 72 6.55 -14.42 9.36
N LYS A 73 7.22 -15.46 9.87
CA LYS A 73 6.81 -16.13 11.12
C LYS A 73 6.88 -15.19 12.33
N ALA A 74 7.86 -14.30 12.40
CA ALA A 74 7.91 -13.24 13.41
C ALA A 74 6.73 -12.26 13.27
N GLY A 75 6.33 -11.96 12.03
CA GLY A 75 5.12 -11.19 11.71
C GLY A 75 3.84 -11.91 12.14
N ASP A 76 3.76 -13.22 11.93
CA ASP A 76 2.62 -14.04 12.39
C ASP A 76 2.54 -14.09 13.92
N ALA A 77 3.68 -14.15 14.62
CA ALA A 77 3.72 -14.04 16.09
C ALA A 77 3.29 -12.66 16.59
N THR A 78 3.71 -11.59 15.90
CA THR A 78 3.25 -10.22 16.16
C THR A 78 1.74 -10.11 15.97
N LYS A 79 1.21 -10.69 14.88
CA LYS A 79 -0.22 -10.76 14.59
C LYS A 79 -1.00 -11.52 15.67
N ALA A 80 -0.47 -12.67 16.10
CA ALA A 80 -1.09 -13.52 17.13
C ALA A 80 -1.15 -12.84 18.51
N ALA A 81 -0.28 -11.87 18.78
CA ALA A 81 -0.33 -11.09 20.01
C ALA A 81 -1.61 -10.24 20.12
N ASP A 82 -2.24 -9.89 18.98
CA ASP A 82 -3.51 -9.17 18.88
C ASP A 82 -3.55 -7.92 19.78
N ILE A 83 -2.65 -6.98 19.50
CA ILE A 83 -2.53 -5.72 20.24
C ILE A 83 -2.88 -4.58 19.29
N ALA A 84 -3.96 -3.87 19.60
CA ALA A 84 -4.33 -2.65 18.90
C ALA A 84 -3.22 -1.60 19.06
N GLY A 85 -3.01 -0.77 18.04
CA GLY A 85 -1.90 0.19 18.04
C GLY A 85 -0.54 -0.41 17.68
N THR A 86 -0.50 -1.60 17.05
CA THR A 86 0.71 -2.22 16.51
C THR A 86 0.66 -2.35 14.98
N ALA A 87 1.80 -2.14 14.32
CA ALA A 87 2.01 -2.33 12.88
C ALA A 87 3.39 -2.93 12.65
N TRP A 88 3.59 -3.75 11.62
CA TRP A 88 4.90 -4.35 11.36
C TRP A 88 5.22 -4.48 9.88
N ALA A 89 6.50 -4.36 9.55
CA ALA A 89 7.03 -4.55 8.22
C ALA A 89 8.47 -5.09 8.29
N VAL A 90 8.89 -5.81 7.25
CA VAL A 90 10.29 -6.18 7.08
C VAL A 90 11.05 -4.94 6.60
N GLU A 91 12.16 -4.60 7.26
CA GLU A 91 13.11 -3.57 6.86
C GLU A 91 14.34 -4.25 6.23
N PRO A 92 14.46 -4.28 4.89
CA PRO A 92 15.52 -5.04 4.24
C PRO A 92 16.93 -4.59 4.64
N LYS A 93 17.15 -3.29 4.87
CA LYS A 93 18.48 -2.77 5.24
C LYS A 93 18.97 -3.23 6.62
N SER A 94 18.07 -3.41 7.59
CA SER A 94 18.44 -3.93 8.91
C SER A 94 18.27 -5.44 9.02
N ASN A 95 17.69 -6.08 7.99
CA ASN A 95 17.25 -7.48 8.00
C ASN A 95 16.34 -7.85 9.18
N THR A 96 15.55 -6.90 9.69
CA THR A 96 14.63 -7.17 10.82
C THR A 96 13.18 -6.95 10.43
N LEU A 97 12.29 -7.56 11.21
CA LEU A 97 10.90 -7.16 11.30
C LEU A 97 10.82 -5.96 12.25
N VAL A 98 10.50 -4.79 11.72
CA VAL A 98 10.24 -3.61 12.55
C VAL A 98 8.77 -3.62 12.96
N VAL A 99 8.51 -3.71 14.26
CA VAL A 99 7.18 -3.60 14.85
C VAL A 99 7.04 -2.20 15.46
N SER A 100 6.26 -1.34 14.82
CA SER A 100 5.92 -0.02 15.32
C SER A 100 4.74 -0.12 16.29
N ILE A 101 4.87 0.46 17.47
CA ILE A 101 3.79 0.61 18.46
C ILE A 101 3.49 2.08 18.68
N ASP A 102 2.21 2.43 18.67
CA ASP A 102 1.77 3.79 18.86
C ASP A 102 1.70 4.17 20.36
N SER A 103 1.20 5.38 20.65
CA SER A 103 1.07 5.89 22.03
C SER A 103 -0.03 5.22 22.85
N SER A 104 -1.00 4.54 22.23
CA SER A 104 -2.09 3.83 22.92
C SER A 104 -1.64 2.50 23.52
N VAL A 105 -0.59 1.88 22.97
CA VAL A 105 -0.05 0.61 23.48
C VAL A 105 0.49 0.80 24.90
N SER A 106 -0.13 0.13 25.86
CA SER A 106 0.26 0.15 27.27
C SER A 106 1.59 -0.58 27.51
N ARG A 107 2.15 -0.43 28.72
CA ARG A 107 3.35 -1.19 29.13
C ARG A 107 3.09 -2.70 29.19
N ALA A 108 1.89 -3.10 29.60
CA ALA A 108 1.50 -4.51 29.69
C ALA A 108 1.35 -5.13 28.28
N GLU A 109 0.73 -4.41 27.35
CA GLU A 109 0.63 -4.85 25.95
C GLU A 109 2.00 -4.90 25.28
N LEU A 110 2.88 -3.91 25.50
CA LEU A 110 4.26 -3.99 25.04
C LEU A 110 4.99 -5.22 25.61
N ALA A 111 4.77 -5.57 26.87
CA ALA A 111 5.34 -6.78 27.46
C ALA A 111 4.78 -8.06 26.81
N LYS A 112 3.47 -8.11 26.54
CA LYS A 112 2.82 -9.20 25.79
C LYS A 112 3.40 -9.34 24.38
N LEU A 113 3.58 -8.22 23.66
CA LEU A 113 4.21 -8.19 22.34
C LEU A 113 5.63 -8.75 22.40
N LYS A 114 6.45 -8.28 23.35
CA LYS A 114 7.82 -8.78 23.56
C LYS A 114 7.85 -10.27 23.86
N ALA A 115 6.92 -10.77 24.68
CA ALA A 115 6.83 -12.20 24.99
C ALA A 115 6.43 -13.01 23.75
N ALA A 116 5.48 -12.51 22.95
CA ALA A 116 5.03 -13.18 21.74
C ALA A 116 6.13 -13.28 20.67
N THR A 117 7.00 -12.28 20.57
CA THR A 117 8.10 -12.25 19.59
C THR A 117 9.44 -12.70 20.15
N ALA A 118 9.53 -13.06 21.44
CA ALA A 118 10.78 -13.36 22.13
C ALA A 118 11.61 -14.46 21.44
N SER A 119 10.95 -15.50 20.90
CA SER A 119 11.63 -16.60 20.21
C SER A 119 12.35 -16.19 18.92
N TYR A 120 12.10 -14.99 18.41
CA TYR A 120 12.72 -14.45 17.20
C TYR A 120 13.91 -13.52 17.51
N GLY A 121 14.14 -13.17 18.78
CA GLY A 121 15.31 -12.39 19.22
C GLY A 121 15.51 -11.12 18.40
N ASP A 122 16.75 -10.92 17.93
CA ASP A 122 17.16 -9.74 17.16
C ASP A 122 16.51 -9.63 15.77
N ALA A 123 15.75 -10.65 15.33
CA ALA A 123 14.96 -10.55 14.10
C ALA A 123 13.78 -9.57 14.24
N VAL A 124 13.43 -9.12 15.46
CA VAL A 124 12.33 -8.19 15.71
C VAL A 124 12.82 -6.93 16.41
N THR A 125 12.64 -5.79 15.76
CA THR A 125 12.91 -4.47 16.36
C THR A 125 11.59 -3.78 16.69
N ILE A 126 11.30 -3.56 17.97
CA ILE A 126 10.11 -2.83 18.40
C ILE A 126 10.43 -1.34 18.55
N LYS A 127 9.71 -0.46 17.84
CA LYS A 127 9.88 1.01 17.90
C LYS A 127 8.60 1.68 18.37
N ARG A 128 8.70 2.68 19.24
CA ARG A 128 7.59 3.58 19.58
C ARG A 128 7.46 4.67 18.52
N VAL A 129 6.24 4.96 18.12
CA VAL A 129 5.90 6.12 17.28
C VAL A 129 4.96 7.05 18.04
N SER A 130 5.05 8.35 17.77
CA SER A 130 4.16 9.36 18.37
C SER A 130 2.75 9.27 17.77
N GLY A 131 1.73 9.59 18.57
CA GLY A 131 0.32 9.58 18.13
C GLY A 131 -0.33 8.19 18.23
N THR A 132 -1.56 8.04 17.75
CA THR A 132 -2.28 6.76 17.67
C THR A 132 -2.47 6.37 16.21
N PHE A 133 -2.42 5.07 15.91
CA PHE A 133 -2.80 4.52 14.62
C PHE A 133 -4.32 4.67 14.49
N ASN A 134 -4.71 5.62 13.65
CA ASN A 134 -6.11 5.88 13.35
C ASN A 134 -6.47 5.23 12.02
N LYS A 135 -7.68 4.68 11.94
CA LYS A 135 -8.31 4.31 10.66
C LYS A 135 -8.69 5.62 9.95
N LEU A 136 -7.80 6.13 9.11
CA LEU A 136 -8.05 7.35 8.35
C LEU A 136 -9.00 7.05 7.19
N LEU A 137 -9.95 7.94 6.93
CA LEU A 137 -10.66 7.96 5.66
C LEU A 137 -9.83 8.73 4.63
N ASN A 138 -8.77 8.07 4.18
CA ASN A 138 -7.90 8.49 3.09
C ASN A 138 -8.19 7.66 1.84
N GLY A 139 -7.65 8.07 0.69
CA GLY A 139 -7.86 7.38 -0.57
C GLY A 139 -7.50 5.90 -0.49
N GLY A 140 -8.34 5.04 -1.03
CA GLY A 140 -8.24 3.59 -0.99
C GLY A 140 -8.88 2.91 0.21
N THR A 141 -9.33 3.62 1.25
CA THR A 141 -9.97 3.03 2.44
C THR A 141 -11.46 2.71 2.21
N ALA A 142 -11.98 1.70 2.93
CA ALA A 142 -13.36 1.25 2.80
C ALA A 142 -14.39 2.30 3.23
N ILE A 143 -15.45 2.44 2.45
CA ILE A 143 -16.66 3.19 2.76
C ILE A 143 -17.88 2.27 2.61
N TYR A 144 -18.89 2.50 3.44
CA TYR A 144 -20.03 1.60 3.57
C TYR A 144 -21.35 2.36 3.42
N ALA A 145 -22.32 1.71 2.79
CA ALA A 145 -23.69 2.20 2.69
C ALA A 145 -24.66 1.08 3.09
N SER A 146 -25.95 1.42 3.22
CA SER A 146 -27.02 0.47 3.53
C SER A 146 -27.07 -0.69 2.53
N GLY A 147 -27.62 -1.83 2.96
CA GLY A 147 -27.73 -3.02 2.10
C GLY A 147 -26.42 -3.81 1.95
N GLY A 148 -25.44 -3.57 2.83
CA GLY A 148 -24.13 -4.24 2.79
C GLY A 148 -23.18 -3.69 1.73
N TRP A 149 -23.52 -2.56 1.12
CA TRP A 149 -22.72 -1.93 0.08
C TRP A 149 -21.35 -1.50 0.63
N ARG A 150 -20.29 -1.82 -0.12
CA ARG A 150 -18.92 -1.46 0.24
C ARG A 150 -18.14 -1.00 -0.97
N CYS A 151 -17.57 0.19 -0.88
CA CYS A 151 -16.69 0.76 -1.89
C CYS A 151 -15.38 1.27 -1.26
N SER A 152 -14.53 1.91 -2.07
CA SER A 152 -13.34 2.61 -1.57
C SER A 152 -13.50 4.11 -1.79
N ALA A 153 -13.10 4.93 -0.82
CA ALA A 153 -12.91 6.36 -1.04
C ALA A 153 -11.76 6.57 -2.04
N GLY A 154 -11.89 7.51 -2.97
CA GLY A 154 -10.88 7.85 -3.96
C GLY A 154 -9.94 8.94 -3.47
N PHE A 155 -10.42 10.19 -3.47
CA PHE A 155 -9.64 11.35 -3.04
C PHE A 155 -10.48 12.31 -2.22
N ASN A 156 -9.90 12.84 -1.14
CA ASN A 156 -10.50 13.95 -0.41
C ASN A 156 -10.29 15.26 -1.18
N VAL A 157 -11.37 16.02 -1.35
CA VAL A 157 -11.37 17.29 -2.08
C VAL A 157 -12.12 18.35 -1.27
N ARG A 158 -11.92 19.61 -1.61
CA ARG A 158 -12.70 20.72 -1.05
C ARG A 158 -13.07 21.71 -2.13
N ASN A 159 -14.21 22.36 -1.97
CA ASN A 159 -14.56 23.51 -2.80
C ASN A 159 -13.88 24.79 -2.27
N SER A 160 -14.04 25.89 -3.00
CA SER A 160 -13.49 27.21 -2.63
C SER A 160 -14.08 27.77 -1.33
N ALA A 161 -15.30 27.36 -0.96
CA ALA A 161 -15.94 27.72 0.31
C ALA A 161 -15.43 26.90 1.51
N GLY A 162 -14.50 25.96 1.30
CA GLY A 162 -13.94 25.11 2.36
C GLY A 162 -14.80 23.91 2.76
N THR A 163 -15.90 23.64 2.04
CA THR A 163 -16.68 22.40 2.24
C THR A 163 -15.88 21.21 1.72
N TYR A 164 -15.80 20.16 2.53
CA TYR A 164 -15.05 18.94 2.19
C TYR A 164 -15.95 17.87 1.58
N TYR A 165 -15.38 17.14 0.63
CA TYR A 165 -16.00 15.99 -0.02
C TYR A 165 -14.95 14.89 -0.19
N PHE A 166 -15.39 13.70 -0.57
CA PHE A 166 -14.53 12.72 -1.21
C PHE A 166 -15.12 12.30 -2.56
N LEU A 167 -14.22 12.01 -3.50
CA LEU A 167 -14.52 11.37 -4.77
C LEU A 167 -14.54 9.86 -4.60
N THR A 168 -15.46 9.17 -5.28
CA THR A 168 -15.50 7.71 -5.41
C THR A 168 -16.09 7.34 -6.78
N ALA A 169 -16.35 6.06 -7.04
CA ALA A 169 -16.96 5.61 -8.28
C ALA A 169 -18.46 5.96 -8.34
N GLY A 170 -18.96 6.28 -9.53
CA GLY A 170 -20.34 6.66 -9.78
C GLY A 170 -21.30 5.50 -9.55
N HIS A 171 -20.93 4.29 -9.95
CA HIS A 171 -21.74 3.09 -9.70
C HIS A 171 -21.92 2.82 -8.20
N CYS A 172 -20.97 3.25 -7.35
CA CYS A 172 -21.10 3.15 -5.89
C CYS A 172 -22.11 4.15 -5.33
N THR A 173 -22.19 5.33 -5.95
CA THR A 173 -23.02 6.45 -5.49
C THR A 173 -24.36 6.54 -6.23
N ASP A 174 -24.63 5.61 -7.14
CA ASP A 174 -25.92 5.54 -7.81
C ASP A 174 -27.05 5.29 -6.80
N GLY A 175 -28.19 5.94 -7.02
CA GLY A 175 -29.27 6.00 -6.03
C GLY A 175 -29.01 6.90 -4.81
N TYR A 176 -27.91 7.67 -4.79
CA TYR A 176 -27.59 8.71 -3.78
C TYR A 176 -27.59 8.24 -2.31
N PRO A 177 -26.86 7.17 -1.96
CA PRO A 177 -26.84 6.65 -0.61
C PRO A 177 -26.12 7.58 0.39
N SER A 178 -26.39 7.31 1.67
CA SER A 178 -25.63 7.80 2.81
C SER A 178 -24.41 6.91 3.09
N TRP A 179 -23.27 7.51 3.41
CA TRP A 179 -22.01 6.80 3.61
C TRP A 179 -21.52 6.80 5.05
N TYR A 180 -20.84 5.72 5.42
CA TYR A 180 -20.34 5.42 6.76
C TYR A 180 -18.90 4.89 6.71
N THR A 181 -18.13 5.12 7.77
CA THR A 181 -16.74 4.64 7.86
C THR A 181 -16.62 3.15 8.21
N ASN A 182 -17.73 2.51 8.60
CA ASN A 182 -17.75 1.12 9.04
C ASN A 182 -19.01 0.38 8.59
N SER A 183 -18.92 -0.95 8.48
CA SER A 183 -20.00 -1.83 8.04
C SER A 183 -21.19 -1.91 9.00
N GLY A 184 -21.00 -1.51 10.27
CA GLY A 184 -22.09 -1.40 11.24
C GLY A 184 -22.93 -0.13 11.07
N LEU A 185 -22.57 0.75 10.12
CA LEU A 185 -23.26 1.99 9.81
C LEU A 185 -23.39 2.94 11.02
N THR A 186 -22.42 2.90 11.94
CA THR A 186 -22.49 3.68 13.19
C THR A 186 -21.76 5.02 13.13
N THR A 187 -20.81 5.17 12.22
CA THR A 187 -20.03 6.41 12.06
C THR A 187 -20.37 7.03 10.72
N TYR A 188 -21.36 7.92 10.74
CA TYR A 188 -21.82 8.63 9.55
C TYR A 188 -20.71 9.53 8.99
N ILE A 189 -20.58 9.53 7.67
CA ILE A 189 -19.69 10.43 6.92
C ILE A 189 -20.50 11.59 6.37
N GLY A 190 -21.55 11.28 5.60
CA GLY A 190 -22.36 12.25 4.90
C GLY A 190 -23.07 11.65 3.68
N PRO A 191 -23.87 12.46 2.97
CA PRO A 191 -24.66 12.00 1.85
C PRO A 191 -23.89 12.10 0.54
N THR A 192 -24.29 11.26 -0.43
CA THR A 192 -23.96 11.50 -1.83
C THR A 192 -24.62 12.79 -2.30
N VAL A 193 -23.85 13.67 -2.94
CA VAL A 193 -24.32 14.97 -3.46
C VAL A 193 -24.15 15.11 -4.98
N GLY A 194 -23.52 14.12 -5.62
CA GLY A 194 -23.42 14.02 -7.07
C GLY A 194 -23.02 12.60 -7.48
N SER A 195 -23.56 12.13 -8.59
CA SER A 195 -23.21 10.83 -9.18
C SER A 195 -23.33 10.92 -10.70
N SER A 196 -22.42 10.27 -11.42
CA SER A 196 -22.49 10.08 -12.87
C SER A 196 -22.11 8.64 -13.20
N PHE A 197 -23.14 7.83 -13.49
CA PHE A 197 -23.06 6.44 -13.95
C PHE A 197 -24.41 6.05 -14.59
N PRO A 198 -24.46 5.34 -15.72
CA PRO A 198 -23.33 4.95 -16.59
C PRO A 198 -22.82 6.17 -17.38
N THR A 199 -22.18 5.96 -18.55
CA THR A 199 -21.42 6.94 -19.34
C THR A 199 -20.10 7.33 -18.69
N ASN A 200 -20.13 7.87 -17.47
CA ASN A 200 -18.96 8.08 -16.64
C ASN A 200 -19.01 7.14 -15.42
N ASP A 201 -17.99 7.21 -14.56
CA ASP A 201 -18.00 6.47 -13.30
C ASP A 201 -17.34 7.28 -12.18
N TYR A 202 -17.99 8.37 -11.77
CA TYR A 202 -17.56 9.16 -10.61
C TYR A 202 -18.72 9.63 -9.74
N GLY A 203 -18.45 9.75 -8.45
CA GLY A 203 -19.38 10.17 -7.42
C GLY A 203 -18.73 11.15 -6.45
N LEU A 204 -19.55 12.02 -5.86
CA LEU A 204 -19.14 13.03 -4.90
C LEU A 204 -19.96 12.88 -3.62
N VAL A 205 -19.28 12.69 -2.50
CA VAL A 205 -19.92 12.53 -1.19
C VAL A 205 -19.45 13.64 -0.28
N ARG A 206 -20.40 14.37 0.31
CA ARG A 206 -20.10 15.47 1.22
C ARG A 206 -19.74 14.93 2.59
N TYR A 207 -18.80 15.58 3.26
CA TYR A 207 -18.54 15.33 4.66
C TYR A 207 -19.44 16.19 5.55
N ASP A 208 -20.37 15.56 6.27
CA ASP A 208 -21.24 16.23 7.26
C ASP A 208 -20.76 16.01 8.70
N ASN A 209 -19.99 14.94 8.93
CA ASN A 209 -19.45 14.64 10.25
C ASN A 209 -18.05 15.25 10.44
N ALA A 210 -17.96 16.29 11.28
CA ALA A 210 -16.72 16.99 11.62
C ALA A 210 -15.65 16.08 12.26
N ASN A 211 -16.08 15.00 12.95
CA ASN A 211 -15.17 14.08 13.65
C ASN A 211 -14.48 13.06 12.73
N VAL A 212 -14.90 12.94 11.47
CA VAL A 212 -14.23 12.06 10.50
C VAL A 212 -13.00 12.76 9.92
N THR A 213 -11.80 12.24 10.16
CA THR A 213 -10.60 12.82 9.55
C THR A 213 -10.60 12.63 8.03
N ARG A 214 -10.21 13.66 7.27
CA ARG A 214 -10.25 13.69 5.80
C ARG A 214 -8.93 14.20 5.19
N PRO A 215 -7.79 13.52 5.44
CA PRO A 215 -6.49 13.97 4.95
C PRO A 215 -6.41 13.87 3.42
N GLY A 216 -5.67 14.75 2.77
CA GLY A 216 -5.39 14.72 1.32
C GLY A 216 -4.38 13.63 0.93
N THR A 217 -4.53 12.41 1.46
CA THR A 217 -3.56 11.31 1.29
C THR A 217 -4.24 10.07 0.72
N VAL A 218 -3.44 9.12 0.24
CA VAL A 218 -3.86 7.77 -0.18
C VAL A 218 -3.18 6.74 0.71
N ASN A 219 -3.94 5.73 1.15
CA ASN A 219 -3.47 4.61 1.95
C ASN A 219 -2.54 3.71 1.13
N LEU A 220 -1.36 3.38 1.66
CA LEU A 220 -0.42 2.47 1.00
C LEU A 220 -0.51 1.02 1.51
N TYR A 221 -1.44 0.74 2.43
CA TYR A 221 -1.69 -0.60 3.01
C TYR A 221 -0.47 -1.24 3.71
N ASN A 222 0.54 -0.43 4.05
CA ASN A 222 1.76 -0.84 4.75
C ASN A 222 1.96 -0.04 6.06
N GLY A 223 0.88 0.54 6.61
CA GLY A 223 0.92 1.43 7.77
C GLY A 223 1.31 2.88 7.46
N THR A 224 1.56 3.21 6.18
CA THR A 224 1.87 4.58 5.73
C THR A 224 0.85 5.11 4.73
N SER A 225 0.96 6.38 4.39
CA SER A 225 0.11 7.04 3.38
C SER A 225 0.96 7.95 2.50
N GLN A 226 0.52 8.16 1.26
CA GLN A 226 1.15 9.07 0.31
C GLN A 226 0.32 10.36 0.23
N ASP A 227 0.99 11.51 0.32
CA ASP A 227 0.35 12.81 0.14
C ASP A 227 -0.06 13.07 -1.32
N ILE A 228 -1.18 13.73 -1.52
CA ILE A 228 -1.71 14.10 -2.84
C ILE A 228 -1.53 15.61 -3.02
N THR A 229 -0.49 15.96 -3.77
CA THR A 229 -0.07 17.36 -3.97
C THR A 229 -0.69 18.01 -5.19
N SER A 230 -1.12 17.21 -6.18
CA SER A 230 -1.61 17.70 -7.47
C SER A 230 -2.47 16.66 -8.18
N ALA A 231 -3.24 17.11 -9.17
CA ALA A 231 -3.91 16.28 -10.15
C ALA A 231 -3.37 16.59 -11.55
N ALA A 232 -3.31 15.58 -12.42
CA ALA A 232 -2.85 15.70 -13.80
C ALA A 232 -3.58 14.69 -14.70
N ASN A 233 -3.54 14.92 -16.01
CA ASN A 233 -4.01 13.94 -16.99
C ASN A 233 -2.97 12.84 -17.17
N ALA A 234 -3.44 11.59 -17.23
CA ALA A 234 -2.57 10.44 -17.40
C ALA A 234 -2.03 10.31 -18.84
N TYR A 235 -0.91 9.60 -19.00
CA TYR A 235 -0.36 9.27 -20.32
C TYR A 235 0.05 7.80 -20.43
N VAL A 236 0.02 7.24 -21.64
CA VAL A 236 0.42 5.85 -21.88
C VAL A 236 1.89 5.65 -21.53
N GLY A 237 2.19 4.59 -20.78
CA GLY A 237 3.52 4.31 -20.22
C GLY A 237 3.75 4.92 -18.83
N GLU A 238 2.83 5.72 -18.30
CA GLU A 238 2.93 6.26 -16.94
C GLU A 238 2.85 5.14 -15.89
N ALA A 239 3.78 5.14 -14.95
CA ALA A 239 3.73 4.25 -13.79
C ALA A 239 2.65 4.72 -12.81
N VAL A 240 1.73 3.83 -12.47
CA VAL A 240 0.57 4.15 -11.64
C VAL A 240 0.41 3.17 -10.50
N LYS A 241 -0.23 3.63 -9.42
CA LYS A 241 -0.67 2.78 -8.33
C LYS A 241 -2.16 2.98 -8.09
N ARG A 242 -2.87 1.88 -7.84
CA ARG A 242 -4.25 1.91 -7.33
C ARG A 242 -4.28 1.41 -5.90
N SER A 243 -5.00 2.11 -5.05
CA SER A 243 -5.24 1.72 -3.66
C SER A 243 -6.72 1.45 -3.48
N GLY A 244 -7.08 0.27 -2.95
CA GLY A 244 -8.47 -0.12 -2.79
C GLY A 244 -8.69 -1.06 -1.63
N SER A 245 -9.86 -0.98 -1.03
CA SER A 245 -10.15 -1.65 0.23
C SER A 245 -10.29 -3.16 0.14
N THR A 246 -10.49 -3.70 -1.05
CA THR A 246 -10.61 -5.16 -1.25
C THR A 246 -9.26 -5.83 -1.48
N THR A 247 -8.41 -5.23 -2.30
CA THR A 247 -7.17 -5.87 -2.78
C THR A 247 -5.89 -5.15 -2.35
N GLY A 248 -6.02 -3.99 -1.69
CA GLY A 248 -4.90 -3.20 -1.21
C GLY A 248 -4.26 -2.35 -2.31
N LEU A 249 -2.96 -2.14 -2.18
CA LEU A 249 -2.15 -1.36 -3.11
C LEU A 249 -1.64 -2.25 -4.25
N HIS A 250 -1.86 -1.81 -5.50
CA HIS A 250 -1.31 -2.44 -6.69
C HIS A 250 -0.57 -1.42 -7.54
N SER A 251 0.54 -1.85 -8.14
CA SER A 251 1.28 -1.07 -9.12
C SER A 251 1.00 -1.59 -10.52
N GLY A 252 1.03 -0.70 -11.51
CA GLY A 252 0.82 -1.02 -12.92
C GLY A 252 1.34 0.11 -13.79
N THR A 253 0.96 0.07 -15.06
CA THR A 253 1.38 1.05 -16.05
C THR A 253 0.21 1.35 -16.95
N VAL A 254 -0.04 2.63 -17.25
CA VAL A 254 -1.10 2.99 -18.18
C VAL A 254 -0.83 2.37 -19.55
N GLN A 255 -1.69 1.45 -19.98
CA GLN A 255 -1.63 0.75 -21.26
C GLN A 255 -2.39 1.50 -22.35
N ALA A 256 -3.52 2.11 -21.99
CA ALA A 256 -4.39 2.85 -22.90
C ALA A 256 -5.21 3.92 -22.16
N LEU A 257 -5.59 4.95 -22.90
CA LEU A 257 -6.51 6.00 -22.47
C LEU A 257 -7.80 5.92 -23.27
N ASN A 258 -8.87 6.53 -22.76
CA ASN A 258 -10.20 6.52 -23.38
C ASN A 258 -10.76 5.11 -23.59
N ALA A 259 -10.44 4.18 -22.69
CA ALA A 259 -11.00 2.85 -22.70
C ALA A 259 -12.51 2.90 -22.45
N THR A 260 -13.23 2.02 -23.12
CA THR A 260 -14.67 1.82 -22.95
C THR A 260 -14.91 0.46 -22.32
N VAL A 261 -15.77 0.40 -21.31
CA VAL A 261 -16.17 -0.84 -20.64
C VAL A 261 -17.69 -0.96 -20.73
N ASN A 262 -18.16 -2.13 -21.15
CA ASN A 262 -19.58 -2.51 -21.11
C ASN A 262 -19.77 -3.52 -19.98
N TYR A 263 -20.48 -3.12 -18.93
CA TYR A 263 -20.78 -3.95 -17.76
C TYR A 263 -22.02 -4.84 -17.94
N GLY A 264 -22.72 -4.73 -19.07
CA GLY A 264 -24.01 -5.39 -19.33
C GLY A 264 -25.20 -4.54 -18.90
N GLY A 265 -26.42 -4.92 -19.30
CA GLY A 265 -27.64 -4.23 -18.86
C GLY A 265 -27.84 -2.78 -19.38
N GLY A 266 -26.98 -2.31 -20.29
CA GLY A 266 -26.96 -0.91 -20.75
C GLY A 266 -25.90 -0.05 -20.07
N ASP A 267 -25.18 -0.59 -19.08
CA ASP A 267 -24.15 0.11 -18.34
C ASP A 267 -22.83 0.13 -19.12
N ILE A 268 -22.67 1.16 -19.95
CA ILE A 268 -21.45 1.41 -20.72
C ILE A 268 -20.76 2.67 -20.19
N VAL A 269 -19.48 2.54 -19.85
CA VAL A 269 -18.64 3.63 -19.34
C VAL A 269 -17.51 3.92 -20.33
N TYR A 270 -17.22 5.19 -20.55
CA TYR A 270 -16.22 5.67 -21.50
C TYR A 270 -15.11 6.44 -20.78
N GLY A 271 -14.03 6.78 -21.49
CA GLY A 271 -13.01 7.70 -20.98
C GLY A 271 -12.10 7.10 -19.91
N LEU A 272 -12.08 5.78 -19.74
CA LEU A 272 -11.33 5.11 -18.68
C LEU A 272 -9.84 4.97 -19.01
N ILE A 273 -9.05 4.73 -17.97
CA ILE A 273 -7.63 4.39 -18.06
C ILE A 273 -7.51 2.87 -17.94
N GLN A 274 -6.86 2.24 -18.92
CA GLN A 274 -6.43 0.85 -18.81
C GLN A 274 -5.03 0.83 -18.19
N THR A 275 -4.86 0.03 -17.14
CA THR A 275 -3.59 -0.13 -16.38
C THR A 275 -3.09 -1.57 -16.38
#